data_AF-A0A0K8JHS2-F1
#
_entry.id   AF-A0A0K8JHS2-F1
#
_cell.length_a   1.000
_cell.length_b   1.000
_cell.length_c   1.000
_cell.angle_alpha   90.00
_cell.angle_beta   90.00
_cell.angle_gamma   90.00
#
_symmetry.space_group_name_H-M   'P 1'
#
loop_
_entity.id
_entity.type
_entity.pdbx_description
1 polymer ?
#
loop_
_entity_poly.entity_id
_entity_poly.type
_entity_poly.pdbx_seq_one_letter_code
_entity_poly.pdbx_strand_id
1 'polypeptide(L)' 'MNDGTAKTQTHYQQAEVQFIEIAQMYLTPEEFKGFLKGNIVKYALRANFKGQEQTDINKMNQYADWLVQALRGETIDPRK' A
#
# COMPACT_ATOMS: atom_id res chain seq x y z
N MET A 1 16.52 5.82 -5.13
CA MET A 1 16.27 4.65 -6.00
C MET A 1 14.79 4.31 -5.89
N ASN A 2 14.14 3.86 -6.98
CA ASN A 2 12.72 3.48 -6.93
C ASN A 2 12.61 2.07 -6.30
N ASP A 3 12.14 2.02 -5.06
CA ASP A 3 12.01 0.79 -4.27
C ASP A 3 10.60 0.19 -4.32
N GLY A 4 9.70 0.82 -5.07
CA GLY A 4 8.31 0.39 -5.21
C GLY A 4 7.34 0.95 -4.16
N THR A 5 7.83 1.47 -3.04
CA THR A 5 6.96 2.01 -1.99
C THR A 5 6.28 3.31 -2.45
N ALA A 6 5.13 3.65 -1.86
CA ALA A 6 4.38 4.87 -2.20
C ALA A 6 5.25 6.15 -2.20
N LYS A 7 6.21 6.24 -1.28
CA LYS A 7 7.17 7.33 -1.17
C LYS A 7 8.09 7.50 -2.38
N THR A 8 8.39 6.43 -3.11
CA THR A 8 9.29 6.47 -4.27
C THR A 8 8.56 6.35 -5.62
N GLN A 9 7.24 6.17 -5.62
CA GLN A 9 6.40 6.09 -6.82
C GLN A 9 5.97 7.49 -7.30
N THR A 10 6.84 8.15 -8.07
CA THR A 10 6.66 9.55 -8.54
C THR A 10 5.41 9.81 -9.37
N HIS A 11 4.85 8.81 -10.05
CA HIS A 11 3.63 8.97 -10.86
C HIS A 11 2.35 9.15 -10.03
N TYR A 12 2.37 8.79 -8.74
CA TYR A 12 1.25 9.09 -7.82
C TYR A 12 1.42 10.42 -7.08
N GLN A 13 2.62 11.03 -7.14
CA GLN A 13 2.92 12.31 -6.48
C GLN A 13 2.50 13.52 -7.33
N GLN A 14 2.00 13.29 -8.54
CA GLN A 14 1.43 14.34 -9.40
C GLN A 14 0.03 14.77 -8.94
N ALA A 15 -0.67 13.91 -8.19
CA ALA A 15 -1.92 14.24 -7.55
C ALA A 15 -1.66 14.64 -6.10
N GLU A 16 -2.35 15.68 -5.60
CA GLU A 16 -2.26 16.10 -4.20
C GLU A 16 -2.68 14.98 -3.24
N VAL A 17 -3.59 14.11 -3.69
CA VAL A 17 -4.15 13.00 -2.91
C VAL A 17 -3.80 11.66 -3.57
N GLN A 18 -3.21 10.75 -2.80
CA GLN A 18 -2.94 9.38 -3.23
C GLN A 18 -4.14 8.48 -2.97
N PHE A 19 -4.25 7.39 -3.74
CA PHE A 19 -5.41 6.48 -3.65
C PHE A 19 -5.65 5.92 -2.24
N ILE A 20 -4.60 5.62 -1.47
CA ILE A 20 -4.74 5.11 -0.10
C ILE A 20 -5.46 6.10 0.82
N GLU A 21 -5.29 7.40 0.58
CA GLU A 21 -5.94 8.46 1.34
C GLU A 21 -7.44 8.53 1.01
N ILE A 22 -7.80 8.38 -0.27
CA ILE A 22 -9.20 8.27 -0.69
C ILE A 22 -9.83 6.99 -0.12
N ALA A 23 -9.12 5.87 -0.20
CA ALA A 23 -9.61 4.59 0.29
C ALA A 23 -9.89 4.62 1.80
N GLN A 24 -9.00 5.19 2.62
CA GLN A 24 -9.24 5.30 4.07
C GLN A 24 -10.38 6.27 4.44
N MET A 25 -10.68 7.27 3.60
CA MET A 25 -11.77 8.23 3.84
C MET A 25 -13.15 7.67 3.50
N TYR A 26 -13.26 6.89 2.42
CA TYR A 26 -14.54 6.52 1.83
C TYR A 26 -14.94 5.06 2.07
N LEU A 27 -13.98 4.15 2.27
CA LEU A 27 -14.30 2.75 2.54
C LEU A 27 -14.70 2.57 4.01
N THR A 28 -15.63 1.66 4.26
CA THR A 28 -15.88 1.19 5.62
C THR A 28 -14.60 0.56 6.20
N PRO A 29 -14.47 0.49 7.54
CA PRO A 29 -13.30 -0.15 8.15
C PRO A 29 -13.09 -1.59 7.67
N GLU A 30 -14.15 -2.34 7.38
CA GLU A 30 -14.07 -3.71 6.86
C GLU A 30 -13.56 -3.75 5.41
N GLU A 31 -14.13 -2.92 4.53
CA GLU A 31 -13.68 -2.82 3.13
C GLU A 31 -12.22 -2.35 3.04
N PHE A 32 -11.82 -1.37 3.87
CA PHE A 32 -10.45 -0.89 3.90
C PHE A 32 -9.47 -1.98 4.37
N LYS A 33 -9.82 -2.72 5.44
CA LYS A 33 -9.04 -3.90 5.87
C LYS A 33 -8.97 -4.97 4.77
N GLY A 34 -10.06 -5.22 4.06
CA GLY A 34 -10.12 -6.15 2.93
C GLY A 34 -9.20 -5.71 1.79
N PHE A 35 -9.21 -4.43 1.44
CA PHE A 35 -8.33 -3.83 0.43
C PHE A 35 -6.84 -4.00 0.78
N LEU A 36 -6.46 -3.74 2.03
CA LEU A 36 -5.08 -3.90 2.50
C LEU A 36 -4.64 -5.37 2.43
N LYS A 37 -5.46 -6.29 2.95
CA LYS A 37 -5.21 -7.74 2.89
C LYS A 37 -5.10 -8.25 1.45
N GLY A 38 -5.97 -7.79 0.56
CA GLY A 38 -5.94 -8.14 -0.85
C GLY A 38 -4.64 -7.71 -1.53
N ASN A 39 -4.13 -6.51 -1.22
CA ASN A 39 -2.85 -6.05 -1.77
C ASN A 39 -1.65 -6.83 -1.21
N ILE A 40 -1.66 -7.20 0.07
CA ILE A 40 -0.63 -8.08 0.66
C ILE A 40 -0.54 -9.39 -0.13
N VAL A 41 -1.67 -10.08 -0.31
CA VAL A 41 -1.73 -11.34 -1.07
C VAL A 41 -1.30 -11.13 -2.52
N LYS A 42 -1.79 -10.07 -3.18
CA LYS A 42 -1.43 -9.72 -4.56
C LYS A 42 0.07 -9.58 -4.73
N TYR A 43 0.74 -8.80 -3.87
CA TYR A 43 2.17 -8.56 -4.00
C TYR A 43 3.01 -9.78 -3.60
N ALA A 44 2.57 -10.56 -2.61
CA ALA A 44 3.20 -11.85 -2.29
C ALA A 44 3.18 -12.82 -3.48
N LEU A 45 2.03 -12.96 -4.15
CA LEU A 45 1.89 -13.82 -5.33
C LEU A 45 2.65 -13.28 -6.55
N ARG A 46 2.71 -11.95 -6.71
CA ARG A 46 3.37 -11.31 -7.85
C ARG A 46 4.89 -11.36 -7.76
N ALA A 47 5.46 -11.39 -6.55
CA ALA A 47 6.90 -11.40 -6.32
C ALA A 47 7.63 -12.54 -7.08
N ASN A 48 6.95 -13.67 -7.28
CA ASN A 48 7.47 -14.81 -8.05
C ASN A 48 7.55 -14.57 -9.58
N PHE A 49 7.12 -13.41 -10.07
CA PHE A 49 7.01 -13.12 -11.50
C PHE A 49 7.73 -11.82 -11.87
N LYS A 50 8.36 -11.81 -13.06
CA LYS A 50 8.87 -10.61 -13.77
C LYS A 50 10.13 -9.91 -13.22
N GLY A 51 10.93 -10.54 -12.35
CA GLY A 51 12.21 -9.95 -11.90
C GLY A 51 12.05 -8.65 -11.07
N GLN A 52 10.86 -8.43 -10.52
CA GLN A 52 10.54 -7.29 -9.64
C GLN A 52 10.28 -7.76 -8.20
N GLU A 53 10.84 -8.91 -7.82
CA GLU A 53 10.59 -9.58 -6.54
C GLU A 53 10.79 -8.61 -5.36
N GLN A 54 11.95 -7.95 -5.28
CA GLN A 54 12.22 -7.01 -4.19
C GLN A 54 11.21 -5.86 -4.10
N THR A 55 10.83 -5.29 -5.25
CA THR A 55 9.84 -4.20 -5.33
C THR A 55 8.47 -4.67 -4.85
N ASP A 56 8.09 -5.90 -5.18
CA ASP A 56 6.83 -6.51 -4.74
C ASP A 56 6.84 -6.86 -3.26
N ILE A 57 7.94 -7.41 -2.75
CA ILE A 57 8.12 -7.65 -1.31
C ILE A 57 8.06 -6.34 -0.53
N ASN A 58 8.66 -5.26 -1.02
CA ASN A 58 8.58 -3.94 -0.41
C ASN A 58 7.13 -3.42 -0.36
N LYS A 59 6.38 -3.59 -1.45
CA LYS A 59 4.95 -3.22 -1.48
C LYS A 59 4.14 -4.07 -0.51
N MET A 60 4.35 -5.38 -0.49
CA MET A 60 3.69 -6.28 0.47
C MET A 60 3.92 -5.81 1.91
N ASN A 61 5.16 -5.50 2.28
CA ASN A 61 5.53 -4.99 3.60
C ASN A 61 4.86 -3.65 3.91
N GLN A 62 4.81 -2.73 2.94
CA GLN A 62 4.12 -1.44 3.11
C GLN A 62 2.62 -1.63 3.40
N TYR A 63 1.94 -2.50 2.66
CA TYR A 63 0.52 -2.79 2.92
C TYR A 63 0.29 -3.53 4.25
N ALA A 64 1.25 -4.34 4.70
CA ALA A 64 1.20 -4.97 6.02
C ALA A 64 1.33 -3.94 7.15
N ASP A 65 2.25 -2.98 7.02
CA ASP A 65 2.41 -1.89 7.99
C ASP A 65 1.15 -1.02 8.06
N TRP A 66 0.60 -0.63 6.91
CA TRP A 66 -0.68 0.10 6.85
C TRP A 66 -1.85 -0.69 7.46
N LEU A 67 -1.89 -2.01 7.33
CA LEU A 67 -2.90 -2.82 8.00
C LEU A 67 -2.77 -2.75 9.52
N VAL A 68 -1.55 -2.76 10.05
CA VAL A 68 -1.31 -2.57 11.49
C VAL A 68 -1.77 -1.19 11.94
N GLN A 69 -1.43 -0.13 11.20
CA GLN A 69 -1.89 1.24 11.49
C GLN A 69 -3.43 1.33 11.48
N ALA A 70 -4.08 0.78 10.45
CA ALA A 70 -5.54 0.75 10.35
C ALA A 70 -6.21 0.00 11.51
N LEU A 71 -5.60 -1.10 11.98
CA LEU A 71 -6.09 -1.85 13.15
C LEU A 71 -5.95 -1.08 14.47
N ARG A 72 -4.99 -0.15 14.55
CA ARG A 72 -4.82 0.78 15.68
C ARG A 72 -5.69 2.03 15.57
N GLY A 73 -6.40 2.22 14.45
CA GLY A 73 -7.17 3.43 14.17
C GLY A 73 -6.30 4.64 13.79
N GLU A 74 -5.06 4.40 13.36
CA GLU A 74 -4.14 5.43 12.92
C GLU A 74 -4.43 5.85 11.47
N THR A 75 -4.27 7.14 11.16
CA THR A 75 -4.35 7.64 9.79
C THR A 75 -3.07 7.33 9.04
N ILE A 76 -3.20 6.69 7.89
CA ILE A 76 -2.05 6.35 7.04
C ILE A 76 -1.61 7.57 6.25
N ASP A 77 -0.32 7.87 6.31
CA ASP A 77 0.35 8.87 5.47
C ASP A 77 1.31 8.16 4.50
N PRO A 78 0.99 8.08 3.19
CA PRO A 78 1.83 7.39 2.21
C PRO A 78 3.16 8.08 1.90
N ARG A 79 3.39 9.29 2.44
CA ARG A 79 4.59 10.09 2.18
C ARG A 79 5.67 9.88 3.25
N LYS A 80 5.32 9.29 4.39
CA LYS A 80 6.28 8.87 5.42
C LYS A 80 7.03 7.62 4.96
#